data_AF-A0A959VV93-F1
#
_entry.id   AF-A0A959VV93-F1
#
_cell.length_a   1.000
_cell.length_b   1.000
_cell.length_c   1.000
_cell.angle_alpha   90.00
_cell.angle_beta   90.00
_cell.angle_gamma   90.00
#
_symmetry.space_group_name_H-M   'P 1'
#
loop_
_entity.id
_entity.type
_entity.pdbx_description
1 polymer ?
#
loop_
_entity_poly.entity_id
_entity_poly.type
_entity_poly.pdbx_seq_one_letter_code
_entity_poly.pdbx_strand_id
1 'polypeptide(L)'
;MGRDLAFRMFARAGAVLGLAAITSFGFAGQSGAAPADRPTDPVVLKGASLPTKLNVRPGKIVGFKWNGKWKQIPVQVDERHVVSARSLYPDIPVGYINGQVGVDEDIRSFDVEIYADPKTRSGADANANFDADDELVFLGGDAGSQAPGSAVAPQGVDASTATKVAVNDPAGGGSAYVYLFKASGNLDPSAGKDYVDYDFNLLNFEPGDTLIDDYGWTNTPNPEDSTVKTANYELHSIDRWREDELKITAGEAPGIDILDREGVSAGGLSSCGRSEFTFSANWKLDTDPGNDFNTDDEGTYVTVIDGPVRAIRSYMGANSGPYVEDVHLYYPDREDRRVNVRVHPIPQMYVWTDYSDAALGMTYRDQKNLTGVTIDGVPGQVNGQPGDDSIDLFDHEDFSDGTYAWQQVSGDKGTTTTLATAESSATPETFPAFKGFKGYYLDDSTPTDNAGERQCGGDLKAYGASGFGIDGVYPNTDPIFGIGAEPEKLSVNRIRYFGPPNQTAADADDYRARAQDPLASSASTVKVKAPTAKVYVFDKGKAPTARPGKVIRIKARAFNKGTGASGKVKVCVTGKDLAGKKCRTVGPLGAGKFKDVILKPKVKRNARGVLSGRKTFVTLTAATGDNVDGLGYFIPFKR
;
A
#
# COMPACT_ATOMS: atom_id res chain seq x y z
N MET A 1 -2.54 -81.54 14.87
CA MET A 1 -3.63 -81.85 15.82
C MET A 1 -4.00 -80.54 16.51
N GLY A 2 -5.25 -80.10 16.65
CA GLY A 2 -6.54 -80.58 16.13
C GLY A 2 -7.48 -79.37 15.91
N ARG A 3 -8.70 -79.57 15.39
CA ARG A 3 -9.66 -78.49 15.10
C ARG A 3 -10.71 -78.32 16.21
N ASP A 4 -11.30 -77.12 16.20
CA ASP A 4 -12.71 -76.79 16.45
C ASP A 4 -13.24 -76.29 17.82
N LEU A 5 -14.27 -75.42 17.65
CA LEU A 5 -15.34 -74.98 18.56
C LEU A 5 -15.20 -73.67 19.38
N ALA A 6 -15.29 -72.55 18.64
CA ALA A 6 -16.26 -71.45 18.78
C ALA A 6 -16.82 -71.04 20.17
N PHE A 7 -16.73 -69.73 20.49
CA PHE A 7 -17.91 -68.83 20.58
C PHE A 7 -17.50 -67.35 20.37
N ARG A 8 -18.47 -66.47 20.07
CA ARG A 8 -18.25 -65.06 19.62
C ARG A 8 -18.43 -64.03 20.75
N MET A 9 -17.71 -62.90 20.70
CA MET A 9 -18.31 -61.54 20.53
C MET A 9 -17.27 -60.39 20.56
N PHE A 10 -17.41 -59.40 19.63
CA PHE A 10 -16.89 -58.00 19.59
C PHE A 10 -15.43 -57.70 20.04
N ALA A 11 -14.60 -56.82 19.45
CA ALA A 11 -14.59 -55.98 18.24
C ALA A 11 -13.16 -55.38 18.12
N ARG A 12 -12.63 -54.89 16.99
CA ARG A 12 -13.15 -54.73 15.61
C ARG A 12 -11.97 -54.84 14.60
N ALA A 13 -12.28 -54.84 13.32
CA ALA A 13 -11.40 -54.87 12.15
C ALA A 13 -10.64 -53.53 11.92
N GLY A 14 -9.51 -53.47 11.20
CA GLY A 14 -8.88 -54.46 10.33
C GLY A 14 -9.07 -54.12 8.84
N ALA A 15 -8.00 -53.69 8.17
CA ALA A 15 -8.01 -53.28 6.76
C ALA A 15 -8.07 -54.47 5.79
N VAL A 16 -8.44 -54.21 4.52
CA VAL A 16 -7.74 -54.60 3.27
C VAL A 16 -8.68 -54.62 2.04
N LEU A 17 -8.25 -53.88 1.00
CA LEU A 17 -8.57 -53.97 -0.44
C LEU A 17 -10.03 -54.13 -0.92
N GLY A 18 -10.56 -53.03 -1.47
CA GLY A 18 -11.58 -53.04 -2.53
C GLY A 18 -11.10 -52.21 -3.72
N LEU A 19 -10.96 -52.83 -4.89
CA LEU A 19 -10.47 -52.19 -6.11
C LEU A 19 -11.55 -51.24 -6.67
N ALA A 20 -11.46 -49.95 -6.35
CA ALA A 20 -12.37 -48.93 -6.88
C ALA A 20 -11.65 -48.11 -7.97
N ALA A 21 -12.18 -48.18 -9.20
CA ALA A 21 -11.77 -47.26 -10.26
C ALA A 21 -12.21 -45.85 -9.86
N ILE A 22 -11.28 -45.04 -9.37
CA ILE A 22 -11.52 -43.62 -9.14
C ILE A 22 -11.65 -42.98 -10.51
N THR A 23 -12.90 -42.79 -10.96
CA THR A 23 -13.22 -41.73 -11.90
C THR A 23 -12.80 -40.43 -11.23
N SER A 24 -11.60 -39.97 -11.60
CA SER A 24 -11.13 -38.63 -11.29
C SER A 24 -12.07 -37.64 -11.97
N PHE A 25 -13.16 -37.30 -11.29
CA PHE A 25 -13.84 -36.05 -11.51
C PHE A 25 -12.80 -34.97 -11.25
N GLY A 26 -12.20 -34.49 -12.33
CA GLY A 26 -11.45 -33.25 -12.31
C GLY A 26 -12.41 -32.17 -11.88
N PHE A 27 -12.45 -31.90 -10.57
CA PHE A 27 -12.53 -30.53 -10.13
C PHE A 27 -11.34 -29.84 -10.77
N ALA A 28 -11.57 -29.25 -11.94
CA ALA A 28 -10.81 -28.12 -12.39
C ALA A 28 -11.05 -27.03 -11.34
N GLY A 29 -10.26 -27.10 -10.26
CA GLY A 29 -10.08 -25.97 -9.36
C GLY A 29 -9.73 -24.80 -10.25
N GLN A 30 -10.43 -23.69 -10.09
CA GLN A 30 -10.09 -22.48 -10.80
C GLN A 30 -8.67 -22.13 -10.36
N SER A 31 -7.69 -22.36 -11.24
CA SER A 31 -6.33 -21.89 -11.05
C SER A 31 -6.42 -20.41 -10.69
N GLY A 32 -5.92 -20.04 -9.51
CA GLY A 32 -5.82 -18.64 -9.12
C GLY A 32 -5.13 -17.87 -10.25
N ALA A 33 -5.61 -16.67 -10.55
CA ALA A 33 -4.88 -15.83 -11.49
C ALA A 33 -3.59 -15.39 -10.79
N ALA A 34 -2.46 -15.74 -11.38
CA ALA A 34 -1.13 -15.46 -10.85
C ALA A 34 -0.79 -13.96 -10.94
N PRO A 35 -0.15 -13.34 -9.93
CA PRO A 35 0.63 -13.99 -8.86
C PRO A 35 -0.27 -14.29 -7.66
N ALA A 36 -0.43 -15.59 -7.34
CA ALA A 36 -1.21 -16.02 -6.17
C ALA A 36 -0.31 -16.24 -4.94
N ASP A 37 0.98 -16.33 -5.20
CA ASP A 37 2.17 -16.51 -4.35
C ASP A 37 2.80 -15.19 -3.89
N ARG A 38 2.54 -14.10 -4.60
CA ARG A 38 2.94 -12.72 -4.27
C ARG A 38 1.71 -11.82 -4.01
N PRO A 39 0.83 -12.17 -3.03
CA PRO A 39 -0.44 -11.48 -2.85
C PRO A 39 -0.32 -10.10 -2.20
N THR A 40 0.77 -9.88 -1.45
CA THR A 40 1.06 -8.67 -0.68
C THR A 40 2.08 -7.75 -1.36
N ASP A 41 2.90 -8.29 -2.27
CA ASP A 41 3.82 -7.49 -3.09
C ASP A 41 3.09 -6.32 -3.80
N PRO A 42 3.63 -5.09 -3.71
CA PRO A 42 3.04 -3.93 -4.36
C PRO A 42 3.27 -3.93 -5.87
N VAL A 43 2.29 -3.41 -6.60
CA VAL A 43 2.39 -3.07 -8.01
C VAL A 43 2.22 -1.55 -8.13
N VAL A 44 3.35 -0.86 -8.33
CA VAL A 44 3.42 0.60 -8.51
C VAL A 44 3.47 0.92 -10.00
N LEU A 45 2.66 1.88 -10.45
CA LEU A 45 2.71 2.43 -11.80
C LEU A 45 2.84 3.95 -11.75
N LYS A 46 3.95 4.48 -12.27
CA LYS A 46 4.06 5.91 -12.60
C LYS A 46 2.97 6.30 -13.60
N GLY A 47 2.36 7.47 -13.44
CA GLY A 47 1.23 7.91 -14.27
C GLY A 47 1.58 8.15 -15.74
N ALA A 48 2.87 8.37 -16.05
CA ALA A 48 3.41 8.30 -17.42
C ALA A 48 3.14 6.95 -18.12
N SER A 49 3.07 5.84 -17.36
CA SER A 49 2.67 4.51 -17.86
C SER A 49 1.15 4.35 -18.03
N LEU A 50 0.35 5.34 -17.60
CA LEU A 50 -1.10 5.33 -17.58
C LEU A 50 -1.69 6.54 -18.36
N PRO A 51 -1.32 6.79 -19.64
CA PRO A 51 -1.69 8.00 -20.38
C PRO A 51 -3.21 8.24 -20.50
N THR A 52 -4.04 7.20 -20.40
CA THR A 52 -5.51 7.30 -20.35
C THR A 52 -6.10 7.77 -19.02
N LYS A 53 -5.27 7.95 -17.98
CA LYS A 53 -5.65 8.41 -16.64
C LYS A 53 -5.18 9.83 -16.35
N LEU A 54 -4.27 10.37 -17.15
CA LEU A 54 -3.81 11.76 -17.04
C LEU A 54 -5.00 12.72 -16.96
N ASN A 55 -4.90 13.74 -16.11
CA ASN A 55 -5.97 14.72 -15.85
C ASN A 55 -7.26 14.09 -15.25
N VAL A 56 -7.16 12.97 -14.54
CA VAL A 56 -8.25 12.40 -13.73
C VAL A 56 -7.88 12.55 -12.26
N ARG A 57 -8.67 13.34 -11.50
CA ARG A 57 -8.53 13.46 -10.04
C ARG A 57 -8.28 12.09 -9.36
N PRO A 58 -7.29 11.95 -8.47
CA PRO A 58 -6.97 10.72 -7.74
C PRO A 58 -8.21 9.97 -7.22
N GLY A 59 -9.06 10.66 -6.45
CA GLY A 59 -10.34 10.16 -5.91
C GLY A 59 -11.44 9.79 -6.94
N LYS A 60 -11.10 9.69 -8.23
CA LYS A 60 -11.94 9.18 -9.32
C LYS A 60 -11.30 8.06 -10.12
N ILE A 61 -10.06 7.65 -9.83
CA ILE A 61 -9.47 6.44 -10.41
C ILE A 61 -9.86 5.26 -9.51
N VAL A 62 -10.43 4.21 -10.11
CA VAL A 62 -10.93 3.04 -9.36
C VAL A 62 -10.53 1.73 -10.04
N GLY A 63 -10.02 0.79 -9.24
CA GLY A 63 -9.59 -0.54 -9.69
C GLY A 63 -10.66 -1.61 -9.58
N PHE A 64 -10.64 -2.56 -10.52
CA PHE A 64 -11.46 -3.76 -10.50
C PHE A 64 -10.65 -4.98 -10.94
N LYS A 65 -10.90 -6.13 -10.30
CA LYS A 65 -10.49 -7.44 -10.79
C LYS A 65 -11.66 -8.26 -11.31
N TRP A 66 -11.35 -9.28 -12.11
CA TRP A 66 -12.34 -10.22 -12.63
C TRP A 66 -12.12 -11.63 -12.06
N ASN A 67 -13.17 -12.18 -11.45
CA ASN A 67 -13.21 -13.56 -10.95
C ASN A 67 -14.52 -14.27 -11.35
N GLY A 68 -14.87 -14.16 -12.64
CA GLY A 68 -16.19 -14.55 -13.17
C GLY A 68 -17.26 -13.45 -13.04
N LYS A 69 -16.97 -12.42 -12.24
CA LYS A 69 -17.67 -11.13 -12.16
C LYS A 69 -16.65 -10.03 -11.85
N TRP A 70 -17.05 -8.77 -12.01
CA TRP A 70 -16.29 -7.64 -11.50
C TRP A 70 -16.35 -7.61 -9.96
N LYS A 71 -15.19 -7.48 -9.32
CA LYS A 71 -15.04 -7.10 -7.91
C LYS A 71 -14.17 -5.85 -7.87
N GLN A 72 -14.60 -4.81 -7.15
CA GLN A 72 -13.76 -3.64 -6.92
C GLN A 72 -12.60 -4.02 -5.98
N ILE A 73 -11.46 -3.36 -6.15
CA ILE A 73 -10.26 -3.51 -5.33
C ILE A 73 -9.81 -2.14 -4.81
N PRO A 74 -9.09 -2.07 -3.68
CA PRO A 74 -8.37 -0.86 -3.31
C PRO A 74 -7.39 -0.49 -4.43
N VAL A 75 -7.33 0.80 -4.74
CA VAL A 75 -6.22 1.45 -5.43
C VAL A 75 -5.92 2.74 -4.70
N GLN A 76 -4.64 3.03 -4.57
CA GLN A 76 -4.13 4.27 -4.02
C GLN A 76 -3.47 5.08 -5.14
N VAL A 77 -3.52 6.40 -5.00
CA VAL A 77 -2.78 7.32 -5.87
C VAL A 77 -2.05 8.26 -4.93
N ASP A 78 -0.73 8.23 -5.02
CA ASP A 78 0.16 9.09 -4.24
C ASP A 78 0.66 10.17 -5.19
N GLU A 79 0.22 11.42 -4.96
CA GLU A 79 0.63 12.56 -5.76
C GLU A 79 2.12 12.84 -5.54
N ARG A 80 2.87 13.16 -6.60
CA ARG A 80 4.30 13.49 -6.54
C ARG A 80 4.56 14.78 -7.31
N HIS A 81 5.62 15.48 -6.93
CA HIS A 81 6.03 16.70 -7.61
C HIS A 81 7.51 17.01 -7.36
N VAL A 82 8.04 17.92 -8.17
CA VAL A 82 9.38 18.47 -8.00
C VAL A 82 9.33 19.78 -7.21
N VAL A 83 10.11 19.86 -6.13
CA VAL A 83 10.31 21.09 -5.34
C VAL A 83 11.79 21.38 -5.15
N SER A 84 12.12 22.62 -4.77
CA SER A 84 13.44 22.95 -4.24
C SER A 84 13.63 22.29 -2.87
N ALA A 85 14.76 21.61 -2.65
CA ALA A 85 15.10 21.10 -1.32
C ALA A 85 15.16 22.22 -0.26
N ARG A 86 15.48 23.45 -0.67
CA ARG A 86 15.53 24.63 0.23
C ARG A 86 14.15 25.14 0.63
N SER A 87 13.07 24.86 -0.12
CA SER A 87 11.70 25.27 0.27
C SER A 87 11.07 24.39 1.36
N LEU A 88 11.68 23.24 1.67
CA LEU A 88 11.36 22.45 2.86
C LEU A 88 11.87 23.14 4.17
N TYR A 89 12.83 24.05 3.98
CA TYR A 89 13.45 25.01 4.90
C TYR A 89 12.58 26.23 5.29
N PRO A 90 12.34 26.65 6.56
CA PRO A 90 11.89 28.01 6.82
C PRO A 90 12.92 29.02 6.33
N ASP A 91 12.45 30.20 5.91
CA ASP A 91 13.32 31.24 5.41
C ASP A 91 13.95 32.07 6.53
N ILE A 92 14.85 31.44 7.30
CA ILE A 92 15.45 32.01 8.51
C ILE A 92 16.96 31.71 8.51
N PRO A 93 17.85 32.73 8.63
CA PRO A 93 19.31 32.56 8.48
C PRO A 93 19.98 31.93 9.72
N VAL A 94 19.74 30.64 9.92
CA VAL A 94 20.34 29.79 10.97
C VAL A 94 20.69 28.41 10.37
N GLY A 95 21.56 27.66 11.05
CA GLY A 95 21.88 26.27 10.70
C GLY A 95 22.78 26.09 9.48
N TYR A 96 23.13 24.83 9.17
CA TYR A 96 23.94 24.42 8.03
C TYR A 96 23.33 24.92 6.70
N ILE A 97 22.01 24.82 6.61
CA ILE A 97 21.18 25.21 5.45
C ILE A 97 21.45 26.67 5.00
N ASN A 98 21.70 27.58 5.93
CA ASN A 98 21.97 28.99 5.64
C ASN A 98 23.38 29.47 6.08
N GLY A 99 24.24 28.57 6.58
CA GLY A 99 25.40 28.87 7.44
C GLY A 99 26.63 29.58 6.83
N GLN A 100 26.73 29.71 5.50
CA GLN A 100 27.78 30.55 4.88
C GLN A 100 27.24 31.94 4.52
N VAL A 101 27.48 32.94 5.37
CA VAL A 101 27.16 34.33 5.07
C VAL A 101 28.01 34.83 3.88
N GLY A 102 27.37 35.23 2.78
CA GLY A 102 28.03 35.85 1.62
C GLY A 102 28.13 35.01 0.34
N VAL A 103 27.30 33.98 0.17
CA VAL A 103 27.15 33.22 -1.08
C VAL A 103 25.70 33.39 -1.57
N ASP A 104 25.51 33.44 -2.89
CA ASP A 104 24.21 33.71 -3.53
C ASP A 104 23.15 32.63 -3.19
N GLU A 105 21.89 33.03 -3.03
CA GLU A 105 20.79 32.10 -2.70
C GLU A 105 20.55 31.09 -3.83
N ASP A 106 20.71 31.54 -5.09
CA ASP A 106 20.65 30.73 -6.30
C ASP A 106 21.71 29.59 -6.35
N ILE A 107 22.75 29.64 -5.50
CA ILE A 107 23.85 28.64 -5.47
C ILE A 107 23.53 27.48 -4.49
N ARG A 108 22.48 27.57 -3.67
CA ARG A 108 22.15 26.56 -2.63
C ARG A 108 20.80 25.87 -2.78
N SER A 109 20.24 25.87 -3.99
CA SER A 109 19.04 25.11 -4.30
C SER A 109 19.33 24.02 -5.31
N PHE A 110 18.80 22.83 -5.05
CA PHE A 110 18.66 21.76 -6.03
C PHE A 110 17.24 21.19 -5.93
N ASP A 111 16.78 20.62 -7.03
CA ASP A 111 15.42 20.10 -7.15
C ASP A 111 15.35 18.63 -6.72
N VAL A 112 14.25 18.25 -6.05
CA VAL A 112 13.95 16.89 -5.59
C VAL A 112 12.53 16.48 -5.97
N GLU A 113 12.34 15.25 -6.46
CA GLU A 113 11.02 14.65 -6.74
C GLU A 113 10.54 13.91 -5.49
N ILE A 114 9.58 14.50 -4.76
CA ILE A 114 9.06 14.00 -3.49
C ILE A 114 7.56 13.66 -3.59
N TYR A 115 7.01 13.00 -2.57
CA TYR A 115 5.57 12.86 -2.43
C TYR A 115 4.94 14.18 -1.96
N ALA A 116 3.81 14.53 -2.54
CA ALA A 116 3.06 15.72 -2.19
C ALA A 116 2.15 15.46 -0.98
N ASP A 117 2.18 16.38 -0.02
CA ASP A 117 1.33 16.43 1.16
C ASP A 117 0.97 17.89 1.50
N PRO A 118 -0.30 18.29 1.36
CA PRO A 118 -0.75 19.65 1.68
C PRO A 118 -0.61 20.05 3.16
N LYS A 119 -0.27 19.12 4.06
CA LYS A 119 -0.10 19.37 5.51
C LYS A 119 1.37 19.58 5.93
N THR A 120 2.33 19.29 5.07
CA THR A 120 3.78 19.44 5.32
C THR A 120 4.35 20.57 4.46
N ARG A 121 5.68 20.77 4.53
CA ARG A 121 6.38 21.73 3.68
C ARG A 121 6.71 21.23 2.26
N SER A 122 6.43 19.96 1.93
CA SER A 122 6.35 19.60 0.50
C SER A 122 5.22 20.39 -0.16
N GLY A 123 4.10 20.53 0.56
CA GLY A 123 2.88 21.12 0.06
C GLY A 123 2.13 20.19 -0.90
N ALA A 124 1.02 20.70 -1.43
CA ALA A 124 0.24 20.01 -2.45
C ALA A 124 0.96 20.01 -3.81
N ASP A 125 0.68 19.02 -4.64
CA ASP A 125 1.02 19.13 -6.06
C ASP A 125 0.26 20.32 -6.69
N ALA A 126 0.98 21.09 -7.50
CA ALA A 126 0.44 22.17 -8.32
C ALA A 126 -0.61 21.66 -9.32
N ASN A 127 -0.53 20.38 -9.74
CA ASN A 127 -1.56 19.70 -10.52
C ASN A 127 -2.30 18.62 -9.72
N ALA A 128 -3.30 19.01 -8.93
CA ALA A 128 -4.22 18.10 -8.21
C ALA A 128 -5.13 17.20 -9.10
N ASN A 129 -4.66 16.73 -10.27
CA ASN A 129 -5.22 15.64 -11.05
C ASN A 129 -4.09 14.75 -11.58
N PHE A 130 -4.24 13.44 -11.40
CA PHE A 130 -3.26 12.42 -11.76
C PHE A 130 -2.49 12.71 -13.05
N ASP A 131 -1.16 12.80 -13.00
CA ASP A 131 -0.30 13.05 -14.16
C ASP A 131 0.87 12.07 -14.37
N ALA A 132 2.11 12.53 -14.52
CA ALA A 132 3.22 11.75 -15.09
C ALA A 132 4.11 11.10 -14.02
N ASP A 133 4.46 11.87 -13.00
CA ASP A 133 5.33 11.52 -11.88
C ASP A 133 4.56 10.87 -10.71
N ASP A 134 3.26 11.10 -10.61
CA ASP A 134 2.36 10.41 -9.68
C ASP A 134 2.45 8.88 -9.74
N GLU A 135 2.17 8.25 -8.60
CA GLU A 135 2.17 6.79 -8.48
C GLU A 135 0.75 6.26 -8.24
N LEU A 136 0.35 5.23 -8.99
CA LEU A 136 -0.84 4.43 -8.71
C LEU A 136 -0.43 3.05 -8.19
N VAL A 137 -0.99 2.66 -7.04
CA VAL A 137 -0.57 1.46 -6.31
C VAL A 137 -1.75 0.54 -6.00
N PHE A 138 -1.50 -0.76 -6.08
CA PHE A 138 -2.35 -1.85 -5.57
C PHE A 138 -1.48 -3.08 -5.29
N LEU A 139 -1.99 -4.08 -4.55
CA LEU A 139 -1.23 -5.30 -4.23
C LEU A 139 -1.48 -6.43 -5.24
N GLY A 140 -0.50 -7.31 -5.46
CA GLY A 140 -0.58 -8.43 -6.41
C GLY A 140 -1.82 -9.32 -6.21
N GLY A 141 -2.22 -9.53 -4.96
CA GLY A 141 -3.40 -10.31 -4.56
C GLY A 141 -4.74 -9.64 -4.90
N ASP A 142 -4.73 -8.37 -5.33
CA ASP A 142 -5.87 -7.67 -5.91
C ASP A 142 -5.92 -7.72 -7.45
N ALA A 143 -5.01 -8.47 -8.09
CA ALA A 143 -5.19 -8.90 -9.47
C ALA A 143 -6.19 -10.07 -9.61
N GLY A 144 -6.65 -10.34 -10.84
CA GLY A 144 -7.57 -11.44 -11.15
C GLY A 144 -7.44 -11.96 -12.58
N SER A 145 -8.29 -12.91 -12.98
CA SER A 145 -8.28 -13.49 -14.32
C SER A 145 -8.61 -12.43 -15.38
N GLN A 146 -8.24 -12.67 -16.65
CA GLN A 146 -8.63 -11.75 -17.72
C GLN A 146 -10.16 -11.70 -17.87
N ALA A 147 -10.74 -10.49 -17.88
CA ALA A 147 -12.15 -10.31 -18.18
C ALA A 147 -12.43 -10.66 -19.66
N PRO A 148 -13.48 -11.44 -19.96
CA PRO A 148 -13.84 -11.78 -21.33
C PRO A 148 -14.32 -10.53 -22.09
N GLY A 149 -14.10 -10.46 -23.40
CA GLY A 149 -14.55 -9.31 -24.23
C GLY A 149 -16.07 -9.07 -24.24
N SER A 150 -16.87 -10.03 -23.76
CA SER A 150 -18.31 -9.91 -23.55
C SER A 150 -18.70 -9.24 -22.22
N ALA A 151 -17.74 -9.01 -21.31
CA ALA A 151 -17.99 -8.40 -20.01
C ALA A 151 -18.55 -6.98 -20.17
N VAL A 152 -19.67 -6.73 -19.49
CA VAL A 152 -20.22 -5.38 -19.33
C VAL A 152 -19.46 -4.70 -18.20
N ALA A 153 -19.03 -3.45 -18.39
CA ALA A 153 -18.26 -2.71 -17.39
C ALA A 153 -19.00 -2.62 -16.03
N PRO A 154 -18.27 -2.42 -14.92
CA PRO A 154 -18.87 -2.19 -13.61
C PRO A 154 -19.96 -1.11 -13.62
N GLN A 155 -20.90 -1.16 -12.67
CA GLN A 155 -21.81 -0.04 -12.46
C GLN A 155 -21.05 1.11 -11.78
N GLY A 156 -21.22 2.34 -12.27
CA GLY A 156 -20.61 3.53 -11.63
C GLY A 156 -19.24 3.92 -12.19
N VAL A 157 -18.78 3.32 -13.28
CA VAL A 157 -17.59 3.74 -14.04
C VAL A 157 -17.95 4.33 -15.41
N ASP A 158 -17.00 5.02 -16.04
CA ASP A 158 -17.03 5.31 -17.47
C ASP A 158 -16.32 4.18 -18.25
N ALA A 159 -17.10 3.39 -18.98
CA ALA A 159 -16.60 2.25 -19.75
C ALA A 159 -15.66 2.63 -20.91
N SER A 160 -15.65 3.89 -21.35
CA SER A 160 -14.73 4.37 -22.40
C SER A 160 -13.30 4.56 -21.88
N THR A 161 -13.14 4.74 -20.56
CA THR A 161 -11.85 5.01 -19.90
C THR A 161 -11.11 3.75 -19.46
N ALA A 162 -11.56 2.55 -19.85
CA ALA A 162 -11.07 1.30 -19.31
C ALA A 162 -9.61 1.01 -19.71
N THR A 163 -8.75 0.87 -18.71
CA THR A 163 -7.32 0.53 -18.86
C THR A 163 -7.12 -0.83 -18.23
N LYS A 164 -6.60 -1.80 -19.00
CA LYS A 164 -6.19 -3.11 -18.49
C LYS A 164 -4.71 -3.03 -18.12
N VAL A 165 -4.40 -3.24 -16.85
CA VAL A 165 -3.04 -3.49 -16.36
C VAL A 165 -2.85 -5.00 -16.35
N ALA A 166 -1.86 -5.50 -17.10
CA ALA A 166 -1.37 -6.86 -16.94
C ALA A 166 -0.24 -6.83 -15.91
N VAL A 167 -0.36 -7.65 -14.87
CA VAL A 167 0.65 -7.88 -13.84
C VAL A 167 1.27 -9.23 -14.16
N ASN A 168 2.60 -9.27 -14.27
CA ASN A 168 3.35 -10.49 -14.53
C ASN A 168 4.35 -10.69 -13.39
N ASP A 169 4.44 -11.91 -12.90
CA ASP A 169 5.53 -12.28 -12.00
C ASP A 169 6.75 -12.76 -12.83
N PRO A 170 7.87 -12.00 -12.85
CA PRO A 170 9.10 -12.41 -13.52
C PRO A 170 9.71 -13.71 -12.95
N ALA A 171 9.49 -14.00 -11.66
CA ALA A 171 10.03 -15.19 -10.98
C ALA A 171 9.33 -16.52 -11.38
N GLY A 172 8.24 -16.46 -12.15
CA GLY A 172 7.61 -17.63 -12.78
C GLY A 172 6.12 -17.84 -12.48
N GLY A 173 5.50 -17.01 -11.64
CA GLY A 173 4.10 -17.16 -11.24
C GLY A 173 3.10 -17.08 -12.41
N GLY A 174 3.32 -16.18 -13.39
CA GLY A 174 2.45 -16.00 -14.56
C GLY A 174 1.79 -14.62 -14.63
N SER A 175 0.59 -14.52 -15.22
CA SER A 175 -0.09 -13.23 -15.49
C SER A 175 -1.50 -13.12 -14.90
N ALA A 176 -1.80 -11.96 -14.30
CA ALA A 176 -3.14 -11.53 -13.90
C ALA A 176 -3.41 -10.09 -14.34
N TYR A 177 -4.64 -9.64 -14.08
CA TYR A 177 -5.16 -8.39 -14.63
C TYR A 177 -5.93 -7.58 -13.61
N VAL A 178 -5.59 -6.30 -13.56
CA VAL A 178 -6.38 -5.23 -12.93
C VAL A 178 -6.97 -4.35 -14.04
N TYR A 179 -8.16 -3.81 -13.79
CA TYR A 179 -8.87 -2.93 -14.71
C TYR A 179 -9.16 -1.60 -14.02
N LEU A 180 -8.48 -0.56 -14.46
CA LEU A 180 -8.62 0.79 -13.94
C LEU A 180 -9.67 1.56 -14.76
N PHE A 181 -10.57 2.27 -14.10
CA PHE A 181 -11.59 3.11 -14.73
C PHE A 181 -11.65 4.49 -14.08
N LYS A 182 -12.21 5.47 -14.79
CA LYS A 182 -12.73 6.70 -14.18
C LYS A 182 -14.10 6.42 -13.58
N ALA A 183 -14.31 6.76 -12.31
CA ALA A 183 -15.62 6.68 -11.67
C ALA A 183 -16.58 7.72 -12.26
N SER A 184 -17.78 7.28 -12.65
CA SER A 184 -18.90 8.14 -13.10
C SER A 184 -19.88 8.50 -11.98
N GLY A 185 -19.52 8.18 -10.72
CA GLY A 185 -20.29 8.48 -9.52
C GLY A 185 -19.44 8.47 -8.25
N ASN A 186 -19.98 7.87 -7.19
CA ASN A 186 -19.40 7.82 -5.84
C ASN A 186 -18.80 6.43 -5.54
N LEU A 187 -18.06 5.85 -6.49
CA LEU A 187 -17.18 4.73 -6.16
C LEU A 187 -15.97 5.30 -5.41
N ASP A 188 -15.61 4.64 -4.33
CA ASP A 188 -14.48 4.96 -3.45
C ASP A 188 -13.26 4.14 -3.89
N PRO A 189 -12.10 4.74 -4.19
CA PRO A 189 -10.87 4.02 -4.55
C PRO A 189 -10.44 2.94 -3.56
N SER A 190 -10.69 3.11 -2.25
CA SER A 190 -10.39 2.09 -1.21
C SER A 190 -11.15 0.77 -1.40
N ALA A 191 -12.27 0.82 -2.13
CA ALA A 191 -13.26 -0.26 -2.21
C ALA A 191 -13.79 -0.76 -0.84
N GLY A 192 -13.65 0.04 0.22
CA GLY A 192 -13.97 -0.36 1.59
C GLY A 192 -13.02 -1.43 2.15
N LYS A 193 -11.78 -1.46 1.67
CA LYS A 193 -10.67 -2.11 2.35
C LYS A 193 -9.72 -1.06 2.89
N ASP A 194 -9.05 -1.47 3.95
CA ASP A 194 -7.86 -0.84 4.46
C ASP A 194 -6.80 -1.93 4.68
N TYR A 195 -5.53 -1.59 4.52
CA TYR A 195 -4.43 -2.55 4.50
C TYR A 195 -3.31 -2.20 5.49
N VAL A 196 -3.16 -0.92 5.79
CA VAL A 196 -2.18 -0.34 6.69
C VAL A 196 -2.85 0.86 7.35
N ASP A 197 -2.91 0.87 8.67
CA ASP A 197 -3.45 1.94 9.50
C ASP A 197 -2.25 2.70 10.09
N TYR A 198 -2.10 3.98 9.75
CA TYR A 198 -0.98 4.81 10.22
C TYR A 198 -1.45 5.99 11.05
N ASP A 199 -1.30 5.87 12.37
CA ASP A 199 -1.57 6.93 13.33
C ASP A 199 -0.28 7.72 13.54
N PHE A 200 -0.22 8.94 13.00
CA PHE A 200 0.93 9.85 13.15
C PHE A 200 0.65 10.89 14.24
N ASN A 201 1.53 10.97 15.22
CA ASN A 201 1.36 11.84 16.39
C ASN A 201 2.69 12.49 16.81
N LEU A 202 2.69 13.80 17.04
CA LEU A 202 3.80 14.52 17.67
C LEU A 202 3.39 14.99 19.06
N LEU A 203 4.12 14.55 20.08
CA LEU A 203 3.81 14.76 21.49
C LEU A 203 3.96 16.22 21.96
N ASN A 204 4.61 17.06 21.16
CA ASN A 204 4.81 18.48 21.44
C ASN A 204 3.79 19.40 20.73
N PHE A 205 2.83 18.86 19.95
CA PHE A 205 1.83 19.63 19.23
C PHE A 205 0.57 19.86 20.07
N GLU A 206 0.13 21.11 20.18
CA GLU A 206 -1.13 21.53 20.78
C GLU A 206 -2.27 21.58 19.73
N PRO A 207 -3.56 21.63 20.15
CA PRO A 207 -4.70 21.66 19.23
C PRO A 207 -4.75 22.92 18.32
N GLY A 208 -4.18 22.80 17.12
CA GLY A 208 -4.10 23.85 16.12
C GLY A 208 -2.76 23.91 15.41
N ASP A 209 -1.73 23.30 15.99
CA ASP A 209 -0.36 23.28 15.50
C ASP A 209 -0.22 22.44 14.21
N THR A 210 0.79 22.74 13.41
CA THR A 210 1.00 22.17 12.08
C THR A 210 2.47 21.84 11.81
N LEU A 211 2.71 20.85 10.93
CA LEU A 211 4.06 20.52 10.47
C LEU A 211 4.72 21.65 9.64
N ILE A 212 3.93 22.60 9.15
CA ILE A 212 4.42 23.74 8.36
C ILE A 212 4.96 24.84 9.27
N ASP A 213 4.17 25.30 10.23
CA ASP A 213 4.47 26.50 11.02
C ASP A 213 5.15 26.18 12.37
N ASP A 214 4.83 25.04 12.99
CA ASP A 214 5.14 24.77 14.40
C ASP A 214 6.21 23.68 14.61
N TYR A 215 6.53 22.89 13.56
CA TYR A 215 7.60 21.89 13.62
C TYR A 215 8.99 22.52 13.86
N GLY A 216 9.66 22.05 14.92
CA GLY A 216 10.97 22.51 15.36
C GLY A 216 12.10 22.08 14.42
N TRP A 217 12.30 22.83 13.34
CA TRP A 217 13.15 22.42 12.22
C TRP A 217 14.67 22.44 12.47
N THR A 218 15.15 23.01 13.57
CA THR A 218 16.58 23.04 13.92
C THR A 218 16.75 22.95 15.43
N ASN A 219 17.66 22.09 15.89
CA ASN A 219 18.08 21.95 17.29
C ASN A 219 16.93 21.85 18.32
N THR A 220 15.80 21.30 17.89
CA THR A 220 14.56 21.25 18.66
C THR A 220 14.02 19.82 18.58
N PRO A 221 13.91 19.10 19.71
CA PRO A 221 13.24 17.80 19.75
C PRO A 221 11.79 17.92 19.25
N ASN A 222 11.39 16.99 18.39
CA ASN A 222 9.98 16.82 17.96
C ASN A 222 9.55 15.39 18.30
N PRO A 223 9.39 15.06 19.59
CA PRO A 223 9.09 13.70 20.03
C PRO A 223 7.80 13.21 19.40
N GLU A 224 7.86 11.98 18.89
CA GLU A 224 6.80 11.31 18.15
C GLU A 224 6.21 10.17 18.99
N ASP A 225 5.02 9.71 18.61
CA ASP A 225 4.26 8.62 19.25
C ASP A 225 3.40 7.96 18.15
N SER A 226 4.05 7.63 17.03
CA SER A 226 3.38 7.19 15.80
C SER A 226 3.37 5.67 15.69
N THR A 227 2.24 5.09 15.30
CA THR A 227 2.09 3.64 15.12
C THR A 227 1.66 3.30 13.69
N VAL A 228 2.42 2.41 13.05
CA VAL A 228 1.97 1.70 11.84
C VAL A 228 1.42 0.35 12.25
N LYS A 229 0.18 0.05 11.88
CA LYS A 229 -0.51 -1.19 12.23
C LYS A 229 -1.06 -1.90 11.00
N THR A 230 -0.81 -3.20 10.90
CA THR A 230 -1.32 -4.05 9.82
C THR A 230 -1.98 -5.31 10.39
N ALA A 231 -2.35 -6.24 9.51
CA ALA A 231 -2.78 -7.58 9.91
C ALA A 231 -1.63 -8.52 10.34
N ASN A 232 -0.37 -8.14 10.07
CA ASN A 232 0.81 -9.00 10.27
C ASN A 232 1.87 -8.41 11.21
N TYR A 233 1.86 -7.10 11.45
CA TYR A 233 2.76 -6.43 12.38
C TYR A 233 2.22 -5.10 12.91
N GLU A 234 2.86 -4.61 13.96
CA GLU A 234 2.76 -3.26 14.51
C GLU A 234 4.18 -2.72 14.71
N LEU A 235 4.44 -1.49 14.28
CA LEU A 235 5.74 -0.81 14.38
C LEU A 235 5.53 0.58 14.98
N HIS A 236 6.33 0.95 15.97
CA HIS A 236 6.25 2.23 16.67
C HIS A 236 7.44 3.15 16.35
N SER A 237 7.18 4.45 16.20
CA SER A 237 8.20 5.47 15.94
C SER A 237 8.08 6.62 16.96
N ILE A 238 9.21 6.92 17.61
CA ILE A 238 9.33 7.91 18.69
C ILE A 238 10.10 9.17 18.30
N ASP A 239 10.73 9.17 17.12
CA ASP A 239 11.21 10.36 16.43
C ASP A 239 11.55 9.98 14.96
N ARG A 240 11.89 10.95 14.10
CA ARG A 240 12.30 10.75 12.70
C ARG A 240 13.14 9.48 12.50
N TRP A 241 14.31 9.43 13.13
CA TRP A 241 15.28 8.35 13.01
C TRP A 241 15.15 7.22 14.05
N ARG A 242 14.04 7.18 14.82
CA ARG A 242 13.93 6.32 16.01
C ARG A 242 12.64 5.50 16.02
N GLU A 243 12.80 4.19 15.97
CA GLU A 243 11.77 3.18 16.22
C GLU A 243 12.17 2.38 17.47
N ASP A 244 11.20 1.98 18.31
CA ASP A 244 11.44 1.30 19.60
C ASP A 244 10.51 0.13 19.92
N GLU A 245 9.39 -0.08 19.20
CA GLU A 245 8.60 -1.31 19.28
C GLU A 245 8.38 -1.97 17.89
N LEU A 246 8.51 -3.29 17.80
CA LEU A 246 8.11 -4.13 16.67
C LEU A 246 7.41 -5.39 17.17
N LYS A 247 6.10 -5.50 16.93
CA LYS A 247 5.28 -6.66 17.31
C LYS A 247 4.84 -7.41 16.06
N ILE A 248 5.24 -8.68 15.91
CA ILE A 248 4.83 -9.50 14.76
C ILE A 248 3.59 -10.34 15.11
N THR A 249 2.56 -10.27 14.27
CA THR A 249 1.29 -11.02 14.36
C THR A 249 1.04 -11.91 13.14
N ALA A 250 1.99 -11.96 12.20
CA ALA A 250 1.95 -12.82 11.02
C ALA A 250 1.77 -14.30 11.39
N GLY A 251 0.78 -14.96 10.79
CA GLY A 251 0.50 -16.37 11.03
C GLY A 251 0.01 -16.65 12.46
N GLU A 252 0.85 -17.31 13.26
CA GLU A 252 0.58 -17.64 14.67
C GLU A 252 1.56 -16.91 15.62
N ALA A 253 2.22 -15.84 15.14
CA ALA A 253 3.12 -15.03 15.95
C ALA A 253 2.34 -14.32 17.09
N PRO A 254 2.90 -14.25 18.31
CA PRO A 254 2.15 -13.85 19.51
C PRO A 254 1.93 -12.34 19.66
N GLY A 255 2.47 -11.49 18.79
CA GLY A 255 2.43 -10.03 18.97
C GLY A 255 3.25 -9.54 20.18
N ILE A 256 4.32 -10.28 20.52
CA ILE A 256 5.32 -9.83 21.50
C ILE A 256 6.22 -8.82 20.78
N ASP A 257 6.56 -7.74 21.47
CA ASP A 257 7.54 -6.77 21.01
C ASP A 257 8.95 -7.38 21.06
N ILE A 258 9.69 -7.25 19.96
CA ILE A 258 11.04 -7.78 19.80
C ILE A 258 12.06 -6.71 19.41
N LEU A 259 11.68 -5.43 19.28
CA LEU A 259 12.62 -4.34 19.03
C LEU A 259 13.20 -3.84 20.37
N ASP A 260 14.45 -3.42 20.36
CA ASP A 260 14.98 -2.45 21.35
C ASP A 260 15.12 -1.08 20.67
N ARG A 261 15.75 -1.05 19.48
CA ARG A 261 15.79 0.16 18.64
C ARG A 261 16.19 -0.10 17.19
N GLU A 262 15.90 0.86 16.34
CA GLU A 262 16.67 1.09 15.12
C GLU A 262 17.88 1.99 15.43
N GLY A 263 19.09 1.45 15.27
CA GLY A 263 20.35 2.17 15.50
C GLY A 263 20.93 2.78 14.23
N VAL A 264 21.55 3.95 14.35
CA VAL A 264 22.47 4.50 13.34
C VAL A 264 23.72 5.03 14.00
N SER A 265 24.86 4.90 13.33
CA SER A 265 26.12 5.55 13.71
C SER A 265 26.78 6.12 12.46
N ALA A 266 27.36 7.32 12.56
CA ALA A 266 28.24 7.89 11.52
C ALA A 266 29.55 8.40 12.15
N GLY A 267 30.68 8.19 11.49
CA GLY A 267 31.99 8.45 12.10
C GLY A 267 32.61 7.25 12.84
N GLY A 268 31.92 6.10 12.86
CA GLY A 268 32.42 4.83 13.42
C GLY A 268 31.72 4.38 14.71
N LEU A 269 31.67 3.06 14.89
CA LEU A 269 30.91 2.36 15.94
C LEU A 269 31.38 2.63 17.38
N SER A 270 32.53 3.27 17.59
CA SER A 270 33.12 3.49 18.92
C SER A 270 32.70 4.81 19.59
N SER A 271 31.73 5.55 19.05
CA SER A 271 31.28 6.85 19.59
C SER A 271 29.83 7.16 19.25
N CYS A 272 29.17 8.01 20.04
CA CYS A 272 27.77 8.40 19.83
C CYS A 272 27.59 9.82 19.30
N GLY A 273 28.69 10.49 18.90
CA GLY A 273 28.70 11.86 18.37
C GLY A 273 27.82 12.09 17.13
N ARG A 274 27.47 11.03 16.41
CA ARG A 274 26.45 11.00 15.35
C ARG A 274 25.65 9.68 15.49
N SER A 275 24.47 9.77 16.07
CA SER A 275 23.55 8.65 16.34
C SER A 275 22.08 9.03 16.07
N GLU A 276 21.16 8.07 16.18
CA GLU A 276 19.72 8.24 16.00
C GLU A 276 19.12 9.37 16.87
N PHE A 277 19.69 9.61 18.05
CA PHE A 277 19.31 10.74 18.90
C PHE A 277 19.73 12.06 18.30
N THR A 278 20.98 12.16 17.86
CA THR A 278 21.54 13.40 17.33
C THR A 278 20.91 13.79 15.99
N PHE A 279 20.45 12.82 15.19
CA PHE A 279 19.72 13.03 13.93
C PHE A 279 18.25 13.43 14.16
N SER A 280 17.83 13.48 15.42
CA SER A 280 16.49 13.81 15.91
C SER A 280 16.54 14.93 16.98
N ALA A 281 17.60 15.74 16.99
CA ALA A 281 17.86 16.81 17.98
C ALA A 281 17.84 16.39 19.47
N ASN A 282 17.89 15.09 19.78
CA ASN A 282 17.76 14.51 21.12
C ASN A 282 19.11 14.29 21.83
N TRP A 283 20.09 15.16 21.60
CA TRP A 283 21.48 15.08 22.10
C TRP A 283 21.64 14.61 23.55
N LYS A 284 20.79 15.10 24.46
CA LYS A 284 20.83 14.81 25.91
C LYS A 284 20.43 13.39 26.28
N LEU A 285 19.96 12.60 25.32
CA LEU A 285 19.57 11.19 25.49
C LEU A 285 20.65 10.23 24.97
N ASP A 286 21.67 10.72 24.25
CA ASP A 286 22.82 9.89 23.92
C ASP A 286 23.72 9.66 25.14
N THR A 287 24.51 8.59 25.11
CA THR A 287 25.33 8.18 26.25
C THR A 287 26.69 8.90 26.36
N ASP A 288 27.04 9.87 25.49
CA ASP A 288 28.32 10.59 25.48
C ASP A 288 28.27 11.92 26.28
N PRO A 289 28.88 11.99 27.49
CA PRO A 289 28.80 13.19 28.32
C PRO A 289 29.51 14.38 27.67
N GLY A 290 28.74 15.40 27.29
CA GLY A 290 29.24 16.64 26.69
C GLY A 290 29.05 16.76 25.17
N ASN A 291 28.28 15.86 24.54
CA ASN A 291 27.85 16.03 23.14
C ASN A 291 26.75 17.12 22.95
N ASP A 292 26.19 17.63 24.07
CA ASP A 292 25.16 18.68 24.20
C ASP A 292 25.38 20.01 23.44
N PHE A 293 26.53 20.21 22.79
CA PHE A 293 26.95 21.49 22.21
C PHE A 293 26.90 21.55 20.68
N ASN A 294 26.63 20.45 19.99
CA ASN A 294 26.52 20.48 18.54
C ASN A 294 25.15 21.07 18.14
N THR A 295 25.17 21.99 17.18
CA THR A 295 24.02 22.81 16.75
C THR A 295 23.60 22.50 15.32
N ASP A 296 23.94 21.33 14.81
CA ASP A 296 23.91 21.01 13.39
C ASP A 296 22.87 19.93 13.06
N ASP A 297 21.84 19.76 13.91
CA ASP A 297 20.63 19.02 13.52
C ASP A 297 19.61 19.99 12.91
N GLU A 298 19.28 19.74 11.65
CA GLU A 298 18.10 20.28 10.98
C GLU A 298 17.19 19.13 10.54
N GLY A 299 15.89 19.42 10.45
CA GLY A 299 14.88 18.41 10.19
C GLY A 299 13.54 18.97 9.71
N THR A 300 12.81 18.18 8.93
CA THR A 300 11.41 18.45 8.61
C THR A 300 10.71 17.17 8.17
N TYR A 301 9.41 17.06 8.46
CA TYR A 301 8.56 16.07 7.80
C TYR A 301 8.28 16.52 6.37
N VAL A 302 8.48 15.60 5.42
CA VAL A 302 8.24 15.80 3.99
C VAL A 302 6.85 15.29 3.63
N THR A 303 6.45 14.11 4.11
CA THR A 303 5.16 13.49 3.77
C THR A 303 4.65 12.60 4.90
N VAL A 304 3.37 12.72 5.25
CA VAL A 304 2.68 11.86 6.23
C VAL A 304 1.31 11.43 5.66
N ILE A 305 1.27 10.28 4.98
CA ILE A 305 0.06 9.74 4.35
C ILE A 305 -0.33 8.42 4.98
N ASP A 306 -1.56 8.37 5.49
CA ASP A 306 -2.32 7.15 5.77
C ASP A 306 -3.18 6.79 4.54
N GLY A 307 -3.17 5.53 4.12
CA GLY A 307 -3.66 5.15 2.79
C GLY A 307 -4.05 3.68 2.64
N PRO A 308 -5.13 3.37 1.88
CA PRO A 308 -5.78 2.05 1.88
C PRO A 308 -4.98 0.93 1.19
N VAL A 309 -3.78 1.24 0.69
CA VAL A 309 -2.83 0.27 0.10
C VAL A 309 -1.48 0.31 0.81
N ARG A 310 -1.00 1.52 1.13
CA ARG A 310 0.25 1.76 1.85
C ARG A 310 0.17 3.06 2.64
N ALA A 311 0.89 3.11 3.76
CA ALA A 311 1.22 4.37 4.42
C ALA A 311 2.59 4.89 3.95
N ILE A 312 2.80 6.21 4.02
CA ILE A 312 4.04 6.90 3.67
C ILE A 312 4.47 7.78 4.83
N ARG A 313 5.68 7.56 5.34
CA ARG A 313 6.37 8.41 6.31
C ARG A 313 7.69 8.84 5.69
N SER A 314 7.81 10.12 5.33
CA SER A 314 9.04 10.68 4.78
C SER A 314 9.44 11.96 5.49
N TYR A 315 10.74 12.09 5.74
CA TYR A 315 11.36 13.22 6.41
C TYR A 315 12.73 13.50 5.78
N MET A 316 13.22 14.71 5.97
CA MET A 316 14.52 15.15 5.50
C MET A 316 15.28 15.80 6.65
N GLY A 317 16.57 15.48 6.77
CA GLY A 317 17.48 16.00 7.77
C GLY A 317 18.10 14.91 8.63
N ALA A 318 19.40 15.03 8.81
CA ALA A 318 20.23 14.34 9.78
C ALA A 318 21.32 15.31 10.25
N ASN A 319 22.03 14.95 11.31
CA ASN A 319 23.07 15.78 11.91
C ASN A 319 24.25 16.06 10.94
N SER A 320 24.48 17.33 10.63
CA SER A 320 25.39 17.84 9.58
C SER A 320 25.02 17.43 8.15
N GLY A 321 23.88 16.77 7.95
CA GLY A 321 23.35 16.32 6.67
C GLY A 321 21.89 16.74 6.50
N PRO A 322 21.59 18.05 6.43
CA PRO A 322 20.21 18.55 6.38
C PRO A 322 19.42 18.02 5.19
N TYR A 323 20.08 17.62 4.10
CA TYR A 323 19.43 17.13 2.89
C TYR A 323 19.36 15.61 2.77
N VAL A 324 19.78 14.85 3.80
CA VAL A 324 19.57 13.41 3.87
C VAL A 324 18.06 13.15 3.95
N GLU A 325 17.50 12.51 2.94
CA GLU A 325 16.07 12.18 2.85
C GLU A 325 15.89 10.71 3.24
N ASP A 326 14.90 10.42 4.08
CA ASP A 326 14.46 9.06 4.38
C ASP A 326 12.97 8.90 4.06
N VAL A 327 12.63 7.79 3.42
CA VAL A 327 11.30 7.49 2.89
C VAL A 327 10.93 6.07 3.29
N HIS A 328 9.99 5.92 4.21
CA HIS A 328 9.39 4.64 4.58
C HIS A 328 8.04 4.48 3.87
N LEU A 329 7.84 3.33 3.23
CA LEU A 329 6.60 2.89 2.59
C LEU A 329 6.14 1.61 3.28
N TYR A 330 5.01 1.65 3.97
CA TYR A 330 4.52 0.53 4.75
C TYR A 330 3.43 -0.23 3.99
N TYR A 331 3.55 -1.55 3.90
CA TYR A 331 2.62 -2.48 3.24
C TYR A 331 2.17 -3.56 4.24
N PRO A 332 1.14 -4.39 3.95
CA PRO A 332 0.60 -5.34 4.93
C PRO A 332 1.58 -6.29 5.62
N ASP A 333 2.72 -6.62 5.02
CA ASP A 333 3.70 -7.58 5.53
C ASP A 333 5.15 -7.12 5.42
N ARG A 334 5.39 -5.85 5.03
CA ARG A 334 6.75 -5.30 4.91
C ARG A 334 6.81 -3.78 4.92
N GLU A 335 7.97 -3.26 5.29
CA GLU A 335 8.43 -1.89 5.03
C GLU A 335 9.39 -1.89 3.83
N ASP A 336 9.21 -0.95 2.90
CA ASP A 336 10.25 -0.53 1.96
C ASP A 336 10.80 0.84 2.41
N ARG A 337 12.06 0.92 2.83
CA ARG A 337 12.74 2.16 3.28
C ARG A 337 13.81 2.59 2.27
N ARG A 338 13.91 3.88 1.96
CA ARG A 338 14.94 4.46 1.09
C ARG A 338 15.58 5.69 1.73
N VAL A 339 16.89 5.64 1.91
CA VAL A 339 17.70 6.77 2.36
C VAL A 339 18.48 7.36 1.19
N ASN A 340 18.19 8.59 0.79
CA ASN A 340 19.00 9.36 -0.17
C ASN A 340 20.01 10.21 0.60
N VAL A 341 21.27 9.79 0.62
CA VAL A 341 22.32 10.40 1.44
C VAL A 341 22.87 11.63 0.74
N ARG A 342 22.75 12.82 1.36
CA ARG A 342 23.22 14.12 0.85
C ARG A 342 23.92 14.92 1.94
N VAL A 343 25.22 14.71 2.07
CA VAL A 343 26.06 15.29 3.12
C VAL A 343 27.51 15.37 2.63
N HIS A 344 28.31 16.19 3.32
CA HIS A 344 29.77 16.22 3.15
C HIS A 344 30.39 14.80 3.30
N PRO A 345 31.65 14.57 2.89
CA PRO A 345 32.29 13.25 3.00
C PRO A 345 32.11 12.63 4.39
N ILE A 346 31.63 11.38 4.43
CA ILE A 346 31.25 10.67 5.65
C ILE A 346 32.28 9.58 5.92
N PRO A 347 32.86 9.49 7.12
CA PRO A 347 33.54 8.27 7.56
C PRO A 347 32.53 7.12 7.76
N GLN A 348 32.99 5.97 8.25
CA GLN A 348 32.19 4.77 8.50
C GLN A 348 30.78 5.08 9.03
N MET A 349 29.76 4.53 8.39
CA MET A 349 28.35 4.76 8.73
C MET A 349 27.57 3.45 8.67
N TYR A 350 26.83 3.11 9.71
CA TYR A 350 26.06 1.87 9.82
C TYR A 350 24.62 2.16 10.24
N VAL A 351 23.66 1.39 9.72
CA VAL A 351 22.26 1.37 10.15
C VAL A 351 21.87 -0.08 10.45
N TRP A 352 21.28 -0.33 11.61
CA TRP A 352 20.95 -1.68 12.08
C TRP A 352 19.66 -1.73 12.88
N THR A 353 19.04 -2.92 12.93
CA THR A 353 17.95 -3.26 13.84
C THR A 353 18.57 -3.95 15.06
N ASP A 354 18.33 -3.42 16.25
CA ASP A 354 18.72 -4.01 17.53
C ASP A 354 17.48 -4.57 18.23
N TYR A 355 17.54 -5.83 18.67
CA TYR A 355 16.38 -6.52 19.21
C TYR A 355 16.40 -6.49 20.74
N SER A 356 15.23 -6.56 21.38
CA SER A 356 15.12 -6.63 22.84
C SER A 356 15.42 -8.03 23.38
N ASP A 357 15.47 -8.17 24.71
CA ASP A 357 15.66 -9.47 25.38
C ASP A 357 14.57 -10.52 25.03
N ALA A 358 13.45 -10.07 24.45
CA ALA A 358 12.45 -10.93 23.85
C ALA A 358 12.99 -11.75 22.67
N ALA A 359 14.04 -11.31 21.96
CA ALA A 359 14.66 -12.09 20.87
C ALA A 359 15.55 -13.25 21.34
N LEU A 360 15.83 -13.39 22.65
CA LEU A 360 16.64 -14.47 23.18
C LEU A 360 16.06 -15.85 22.83
N GLY A 361 16.91 -16.71 22.24
CA GLY A 361 16.55 -18.02 21.71
C GLY A 361 16.01 -18.02 20.28
N MET A 362 15.82 -16.85 19.65
CA MET A 362 15.64 -16.77 18.19
C MET A 362 16.97 -17.05 17.48
N THR A 363 16.92 -17.27 16.17
CA THR A 363 18.11 -17.54 15.35
C THR A 363 18.35 -16.37 14.40
N TYR A 364 19.52 -15.75 14.47
CA TYR A 364 20.06 -14.89 13.42
C TYR A 364 20.67 -15.73 12.30
N ARG A 365 20.51 -15.32 11.04
CA ARG A 365 21.19 -15.91 9.88
C ARG A 365 21.27 -14.91 8.73
N ASP A 366 22.20 -15.16 7.81
CA ASP A 366 22.37 -14.39 6.58
C ASP A 366 22.82 -15.29 5.40
N GLN A 367 23.12 -14.70 4.24
CA GLN A 367 23.52 -15.43 3.04
C GLN A 367 24.85 -16.21 3.16
N LYS A 368 25.77 -15.75 4.00
CA LYS A 368 27.06 -16.41 4.28
C LYS A 368 26.88 -17.45 5.39
N ASN A 369 25.98 -17.18 6.32
CA ASN A 369 25.75 -17.89 7.57
C ASN A 369 24.39 -18.62 7.58
N LEU A 370 24.08 -19.38 6.51
CA LEU A 370 22.75 -20.00 6.28
C LEU A 370 22.23 -20.92 7.40
N THR A 371 23.13 -21.49 8.22
CA THR A 371 22.73 -22.31 9.39
C THR A 371 22.24 -21.44 10.55
N GLY A 372 22.77 -20.22 10.63
CA GLY A 372 22.51 -19.26 11.70
C GLY A 372 23.22 -19.54 13.02
N VAL A 373 23.15 -18.55 13.89
CA VAL A 373 23.56 -18.59 15.30
C VAL A 373 22.36 -18.26 16.19
N THR A 374 22.38 -18.73 17.43
CA THR A 374 21.32 -18.43 18.40
C THR A 374 21.59 -17.07 19.01
N ILE A 375 20.57 -16.21 19.10
CA ILE A 375 20.64 -14.96 19.86
C ILE A 375 20.57 -15.35 21.34
N ASP A 376 21.66 -15.20 22.08
CA ASP A 376 21.73 -15.46 23.51
C ASP A 376 22.41 -14.34 24.34
N GLY A 377 22.90 -13.29 23.68
CA GLY A 377 23.52 -12.13 24.30
C GLY A 377 24.89 -12.41 24.92
N VAL A 378 25.54 -13.52 24.54
CA VAL A 378 26.91 -13.86 24.92
C VAL A 378 27.79 -13.74 23.68
N PRO A 379 28.73 -12.78 23.62
CA PRO A 379 29.58 -12.65 22.46
C PRO A 379 30.41 -13.94 22.26
N GLY A 380 30.51 -14.34 21.00
CA GLY A 380 31.29 -15.49 20.56
C GLY A 380 32.74 -15.52 21.05
N GLN A 381 33.43 -16.64 20.79
CA GLN A 381 34.82 -16.80 21.21
C GLN A 381 35.77 -17.09 20.05
N VAL A 382 36.62 -16.11 19.75
CA VAL A 382 37.75 -16.27 18.83
C VAL A 382 39.02 -16.52 19.64
N ASN A 383 39.60 -17.71 19.49
CA ASN A 383 40.81 -18.15 20.21
C ASN A 383 40.73 -18.08 21.75
N GLY A 384 39.52 -18.18 22.33
CA GLY A 384 39.31 -18.11 23.78
C GLY A 384 39.37 -16.69 24.36
N GLN A 385 39.19 -15.67 23.53
CA GLN A 385 38.79 -14.30 23.92
C GLN A 385 37.40 -14.02 23.34
N PRO A 386 36.63 -13.07 23.91
CA PRO A 386 35.43 -12.55 23.25
C PRO A 386 35.75 -12.11 21.83
N GLY A 387 34.85 -12.39 20.90
CA GLY A 387 34.94 -12.06 19.50
C GLY A 387 33.60 -12.31 18.82
N ASP A 388 33.58 -12.16 17.50
CA ASP A 388 32.39 -12.45 16.69
C ASP A 388 31.95 -13.92 16.84
N ASP A 389 30.68 -14.22 16.56
CA ASP A 389 30.03 -15.55 16.76
C ASP A 389 30.47 -16.62 15.75
N SER A 390 31.71 -16.49 15.27
CA SER A 390 32.27 -17.26 14.15
C SER A 390 31.43 -17.17 12.88
N ILE A 391 30.67 -16.07 12.74
CA ILE A 391 29.97 -15.74 11.50
C ILE A 391 30.92 -15.08 10.51
N ASP A 392 30.73 -15.36 9.23
CA ASP A 392 31.43 -14.68 8.15
C ASP A 392 30.63 -13.43 7.77
N LEU A 393 30.98 -12.25 8.30
CA LEU A 393 30.35 -10.97 7.92
C LEU A 393 30.48 -10.70 6.41
N PHE A 394 29.47 -10.07 5.82
CA PHE A 394 29.57 -9.51 4.46
C PHE A 394 30.67 -8.45 4.37
N ASP A 395 31.42 -8.47 3.28
CA ASP A 395 32.30 -7.38 2.86
C ASP A 395 31.96 -6.88 1.46
N HIS A 396 32.77 -5.96 0.92
CA HIS A 396 32.55 -5.32 -0.36
C HIS A 396 32.55 -6.27 -1.57
N GLU A 397 33.17 -7.44 -1.50
CA GLU A 397 33.15 -8.44 -2.58
C GLU A 397 31.79 -9.17 -2.63
N ASP A 398 31.10 -9.27 -1.49
CA ASP A 398 29.75 -9.83 -1.40
C ASP A 398 28.66 -8.80 -1.79
N PHE A 399 28.97 -7.50 -1.67
CA PHE A 399 28.05 -6.38 -1.90
C PHE A 399 28.14 -5.80 -3.33
N SER A 400 27.51 -6.48 -4.29
CA SER A 400 27.37 -5.94 -5.64
C SER A 400 26.24 -4.89 -5.75
N ASP A 401 26.56 -3.73 -6.32
CA ASP A 401 25.63 -2.62 -6.60
C ASP A 401 24.32 -3.09 -7.28
N GLY A 402 23.17 -2.59 -6.79
CA GLY A 402 21.85 -2.99 -7.28
C GLY A 402 21.40 -4.44 -6.98
N THR A 403 22.11 -5.18 -6.12
CA THR A 403 21.75 -6.54 -5.70
C THR A 403 21.44 -6.61 -4.21
N TYR A 404 20.33 -7.26 -3.85
CA TYR A 404 19.93 -7.39 -2.45
C TYR A 404 20.73 -8.44 -1.69
N ALA A 405 21.51 -8.00 -0.69
CA ALA A 405 21.94 -8.85 0.43
C ALA A 405 20.75 -9.07 1.40
N TRP A 406 20.81 -10.12 2.22
CA TRP A 406 19.78 -10.36 3.24
C TRP A 406 20.34 -10.85 4.58
N GLN A 407 19.70 -10.41 5.66
CA GLN A 407 19.84 -10.86 7.04
C GLN A 407 18.45 -11.21 7.60
N GLN A 408 18.36 -12.14 8.53
CA GLN A 408 17.08 -12.64 9.06
C GLN A 408 17.20 -13.02 10.54
N VAL A 409 16.24 -12.59 11.36
CA VAL A 409 16.04 -13.07 12.74
C VAL A 409 14.69 -13.78 12.82
N SER A 410 14.70 -15.04 13.28
CA SER A 410 13.50 -15.90 13.25
C SER A 410 13.40 -16.84 14.44
N GLY A 411 12.19 -17.03 14.95
CA GLY A 411 11.88 -17.95 16.04
C GLY A 411 10.38 -18.06 16.32
N ASP A 412 10.00 -18.35 17.55
CA ASP A 412 8.59 -18.50 17.95
C ASP A 412 7.80 -17.18 17.90
N LYS A 413 8.48 -16.03 17.99
CA LYS A 413 7.86 -14.69 18.04
C LYS A 413 7.50 -14.11 16.67
N GLY A 414 7.91 -14.76 15.60
CA GLY A 414 7.79 -14.27 14.22
C GLY A 414 9.13 -14.36 13.48
N THR A 415 9.21 -13.69 12.34
CA THR A 415 10.44 -13.53 11.56
C THR A 415 10.57 -12.12 11.02
N THR A 416 11.72 -11.48 11.23
CA THR A 416 12.15 -10.32 10.44
C THR A 416 13.10 -10.81 9.35
N THR A 417 12.87 -10.41 8.09
CA THR A 417 13.86 -10.59 7.02
C THR A 417 14.18 -9.22 6.42
N THR A 418 15.40 -8.75 6.66
CA THR A 418 15.89 -7.45 6.20
C THR A 418 16.76 -7.65 4.97
N LEU A 419 16.32 -7.11 3.84
CA LEU A 419 17.08 -7.01 2.60
C LEU A 419 17.70 -5.61 2.50
N ALA A 420 18.91 -5.50 1.95
CA ALA A 420 19.50 -4.20 1.62
C ALA A 420 20.27 -4.22 0.30
N THR A 421 20.21 -3.10 -0.43
CA THR A 421 21.09 -2.79 -1.56
C THR A 421 21.43 -1.30 -1.53
N ALA A 422 22.62 -0.96 -2.02
CA ALA A 422 22.96 0.42 -2.34
C ALA A 422 22.81 0.70 -3.85
N GLU A 423 22.72 1.98 -4.19
CA GLU A 423 22.96 2.53 -5.53
C GLU A 423 24.05 3.59 -5.39
N SER A 424 25.26 3.32 -5.89
CA SER A 424 26.45 4.12 -5.61
C SER A 424 27.20 4.53 -6.88
N SER A 425 27.58 5.81 -7.02
CA SER A 425 28.47 6.25 -8.11
C SER A 425 29.95 6.18 -7.76
N ALA A 426 30.28 6.02 -6.48
CA ALA A 426 31.65 5.79 -6.02
C ALA A 426 31.92 4.29 -5.85
N THR A 427 33.14 3.85 -6.14
CA THR A 427 33.61 2.48 -5.88
C THR A 427 34.97 2.53 -5.20
N PRO A 428 35.47 1.43 -4.59
CA PRO A 428 36.82 1.38 -4.05
C PRO A 428 37.93 1.68 -5.07
N GLU A 429 37.65 1.48 -6.37
CA GLU A 429 38.56 1.84 -7.47
C GLU A 429 38.52 3.35 -7.81
N THR A 430 37.34 3.97 -7.80
CA THR A 430 37.20 5.41 -8.13
C THR A 430 37.55 6.31 -6.93
N PHE A 431 37.29 5.85 -5.71
CA PHE A 431 37.60 6.57 -4.48
C PHE A 431 38.23 5.64 -3.42
N PRO A 432 39.56 5.42 -3.44
CA PRO A 432 40.23 4.41 -2.60
C PRO A 432 40.15 4.56 -1.08
N ALA A 433 39.57 5.65 -0.57
CA ALA A 433 39.25 5.80 0.86
C ALA A 433 37.91 5.12 1.24
N PHE A 434 37.00 4.95 0.28
CA PHE A 434 35.82 4.09 0.41
C PHE A 434 36.28 2.63 0.31
N LYS A 435 35.81 1.79 1.23
CA LYS A 435 36.15 0.35 1.28
C LYS A 435 34.99 -0.55 0.85
N GLY A 436 33.92 0.04 0.32
CA GLY A 436 32.70 -0.66 -0.06
C GLY A 436 31.70 -0.75 1.09
N PHE A 437 30.67 -1.56 0.89
CA PHE A 437 29.66 -1.84 1.90
C PHE A 437 30.06 -3.04 2.75
N LYS A 438 29.55 -3.10 3.99
CA LYS A 438 29.88 -4.14 4.95
C LYS A 438 28.63 -4.56 5.75
N GLY A 439 28.55 -5.84 6.08
CA GLY A 439 27.60 -6.36 7.07
C GLY A 439 27.98 -5.99 8.50
N TYR A 440 26.96 -5.83 9.32
CA TYR A 440 27.05 -5.62 10.76
C TYR A 440 26.23 -6.69 11.50
N TYR A 441 26.80 -7.20 12.59
CA TYR A 441 26.18 -8.10 13.55
C TYR A 441 26.82 -7.90 14.94
N LEU A 442 26.03 -7.96 16.01
CA LEU A 442 26.50 -8.02 17.38
C LEU A 442 25.47 -8.73 18.28
N ASP A 443 25.91 -9.70 19.08
CA ASP A 443 25.12 -10.31 20.15
C ASP A 443 25.90 -10.28 21.47
N ASP A 444 25.75 -9.20 22.23
CA ASP A 444 26.47 -8.96 23.48
C ASP A 444 25.58 -8.19 24.45
N SER A 445 25.31 -8.80 25.61
CA SER A 445 24.57 -8.19 26.72
C SER A 445 25.40 -7.22 27.58
N THR A 446 26.69 -7.07 27.26
CA THR A 446 27.70 -6.25 27.94
C THR A 446 28.64 -5.48 26.98
N PRO A 447 28.15 -4.90 25.85
CA PRO A 447 29.01 -4.45 24.75
C PRO A 447 29.91 -3.27 25.15
N THR A 448 29.49 -2.47 26.14
CA THR A 448 30.24 -1.31 26.65
C THR A 448 31.52 -1.67 27.42
N ASP A 449 31.70 -2.93 27.84
CA ASP A 449 32.94 -3.43 28.44
C ASP A 449 33.98 -3.87 27.36
N ASN A 450 33.55 -4.00 26.09
CA ASN A 450 34.37 -4.43 24.96
C ASN A 450 34.76 -3.21 24.08
N ALA A 451 36.02 -2.79 24.14
CA ALA A 451 36.52 -1.49 23.66
C ALA A 451 36.47 -1.19 22.14
N GLY A 452 35.72 -1.95 21.34
CA GLY A 452 35.57 -1.76 19.89
C GLY A 452 34.31 -1.00 19.47
N GLU A 453 33.24 -1.03 20.28
CA GLU A 453 31.91 -0.55 19.90
C GLU A 453 31.16 0.05 21.10
N ARG A 454 30.22 0.97 20.84
CA ARG A 454 29.47 1.69 21.87
C ARG A 454 27.99 1.80 21.51
N GLN A 455 27.13 1.23 22.36
CA GLN A 455 25.68 1.41 22.21
C GLN A 455 25.25 2.81 22.69
N CYS A 456 24.49 3.50 21.83
CA CYS A 456 24.14 4.91 22.01
C CYS A 456 22.77 5.14 22.62
N GLY A 457 21.93 4.12 22.63
CA GLY A 457 20.55 4.14 23.12
C GLY A 457 20.04 2.75 23.46
N GLY A 458 18.72 2.64 23.57
CA GLY A 458 18.08 1.40 23.96
C GLY A 458 18.39 1.04 25.41
N ASP A 459 18.43 -0.25 25.72
CA ASP A 459 18.83 -0.75 27.02
C ASP A 459 20.36 -0.89 27.22
N LEU A 460 21.16 -0.43 26.24
CA LEU A 460 22.63 -0.48 26.13
C LEU A 460 23.25 -1.87 25.94
N LYS A 461 22.43 -2.88 25.65
CA LYS A 461 22.86 -4.18 25.15
C LYS A 461 22.78 -4.19 23.62
N ALA A 462 23.11 -5.34 23.03
CA ALA A 462 22.82 -5.65 21.64
C ALA A 462 22.40 -7.12 21.58
N TYR A 463 21.19 -7.42 21.09
CA TYR A 463 20.74 -8.82 20.92
C TYR A 463 20.52 -9.14 19.45
N GLY A 464 21.43 -9.91 18.87
CA GLY A 464 21.44 -10.19 17.42
C GLY A 464 21.33 -8.93 16.54
N ALA A 465 21.83 -7.80 17.04
CA ALA A 465 21.76 -6.49 16.41
C ALA A 465 22.38 -6.59 15.02
N SER A 466 21.64 -6.28 13.96
CA SER A 466 22.04 -6.62 12.61
C SER A 466 21.64 -5.58 11.56
N GLY A 467 22.55 -5.34 10.64
CA GLY A 467 22.34 -4.38 9.56
C GLY A 467 23.53 -4.26 8.62
N PHE A 468 23.66 -3.10 7.99
CA PHE A 468 24.62 -2.85 6.93
C PHE A 468 25.18 -1.42 7.01
N GLY A 469 26.35 -1.21 6.43
CA GLY A 469 27.01 0.10 6.44
C GLY A 469 28.06 0.30 5.37
N ILE A 470 28.64 1.49 5.41
CA ILE A 470 29.77 1.97 4.62
C ILE A 470 31.06 1.70 5.42
N ASP A 471 32.02 1.02 4.81
CA ASP A 471 33.38 0.95 5.36
C ASP A 471 34.32 2.00 4.71
N GLY A 472 35.27 2.50 5.50
CA GLY A 472 36.15 3.60 5.12
C GLY A 472 35.48 4.98 5.14
N VAL A 473 35.69 5.76 4.08
CA VAL A 473 35.13 7.11 3.90
C VAL A 473 34.39 7.18 2.56
N TYR A 474 33.11 7.55 2.59
CA TYR A 474 32.35 7.86 1.38
C TYR A 474 32.63 9.32 0.93
N PRO A 475 32.77 9.59 -0.38
CA PRO A 475 32.98 10.95 -0.91
C PRO A 475 31.77 11.88 -0.68
N ASN A 476 31.91 13.15 -1.08
CA ASN A 476 30.85 14.16 -0.91
C ASN A 476 29.59 13.80 -1.70
N THR A 477 28.43 13.77 -1.04
CA THR A 477 27.12 13.59 -1.68
C THR A 477 26.20 14.81 -1.57
N ASP A 478 26.60 15.83 -0.81
CA ASP A 478 25.86 17.10 -0.71
C ASP A 478 25.93 17.89 -2.02
N PRO A 479 24.80 18.17 -2.70
CA PRO A 479 24.76 18.95 -3.93
C PRO A 479 25.13 20.43 -3.78
N ILE A 480 25.13 20.99 -2.57
CA ILE A 480 25.46 22.40 -2.32
C ILE A 480 26.89 22.60 -1.76
N PHE A 481 27.59 21.52 -1.41
CA PHE A 481 28.94 21.57 -0.85
C PHE A 481 30.01 21.36 -1.95
N GLY A 482 31.04 22.21 -1.97
CA GLY A 482 32.20 22.03 -2.87
C GLY A 482 32.03 22.56 -4.30
N ILE A 483 31.38 23.73 -4.47
CA ILE A 483 31.13 24.45 -5.73
C ILE A 483 32.18 24.16 -6.83
N GLY A 484 31.79 23.42 -7.86
CA GLY A 484 32.59 23.16 -9.07
C GLY A 484 32.92 21.69 -9.35
N ALA A 485 32.63 20.77 -8.43
CA ALA A 485 32.60 19.33 -8.68
C ALA A 485 31.15 18.82 -8.58
N GLU A 486 30.78 17.87 -9.44
CA GLU A 486 29.52 17.13 -9.28
C GLU A 486 29.60 16.25 -8.01
N PRO A 487 28.57 16.23 -7.15
CA PRO A 487 28.54 15.34 -6.00
C PRO A 487 28.40 13.88 -6.44
N GLU A 488 28.94 12.97 -5.63
CA GLU A 488 28.67 11.55 -5.78
C GLU A 488 27.24 11.25 -5.31
N LYS A 489 26.66 10.17 -5.80
CA LYS A 489 25.32 9.71 -5.46
C LYS A 489 25.41 8.51 -4.53
N LEU A 490 24.53 8.47 -3.53
CA LEU A 490 24.35 7.31 -2.66
C LEU A 490 22.87 7.13 -2.31
N SER A 491 22.27 6.13 -2.96
CA SER A 491 21.02 5.43 -2.64
C SER A 491 21.21 4.32 -1.59
N VAL A 492 20.46 4.22 -0.50
CA VAL A 492 20.35 2.95 0.25
C VAL A 492 18.89 2.52 0.30
N ASN A 493 18.58 1.36 -0.27
CA ASN A 493 17.26 0.75 -0.24
C ASN A 493 17.26 -0.43 0.74
N ARG A 494 16.30 -0.45 1.67
CA ARG A 494 16.06 -1.55 2.61
C ARG A 494 14.63 -2.06 2.42
N ILE A 495 14.43 -3.38 2.48
CA ILE A 495 13.10 -3.98 2.58
C ILE A 495 13.07 -4.90 3.80
N ARG A 496 12.18 -4.63 4.75
CA ARG A 496 12.06 -5.36 6.02
C ARG A 496 10.71 -6.10 6.03
N TYR A 497 10.75 -7.42 5.78
CA TYR A 497 9.56 -8.29 5.78
C TYR A 497 9.26 -8.82 7.18
N PHE A 498 7.98 -8.86 7.53
CA PHE A 498 7.44 -9.32 8.81
C PHE A 498 6.65 -10.62 8.60
N GLY A 499 7.34 -11.75 8.75
CA GLY A 499 6.85 -13.07 8.41
C GLY A 499 6.45 -13.93 9.62
N PRO A 500 5.78 -15.08 9.37
CA PRO A 500 5.36 -16.00 10.42
C PRO A 500 6.53 -16.62 11.20
N PRO A 501 6.27 -17.25 12.36
CA PRO A 501 7.29 -17.90 13.17
C PRO A 501 8.10 -18.97 12.41
N ASN A 502 9.39 -19.07 12.72
CA ASN A 502 10.31 -20.11 12.26
C ASN A 502 10.45 -20.24 10.73
N GLN A 503 10.41 -19.14 9.99
CA GLN A 503 10.86 -19.15 8.60
C GLN A 503 12.35 -19.50 8.50
N THR A 504 12.76 -19.94 7.31
CA THR A 504 14.09 -20.48 7.02
C THR A 504 14.90 -19.54 6.11
N ALA A 505 16.18 -19.85 5.93
CA ALA A 505 17.03 -19.17 4.94
C ALA A 505 16.46 -19.29 3.51
N ALA A 506 15.72 -20.36 3.18
CA ALA A 506 15.07 -20.49 1.88
C ALA A 506 13.91 -19.48 1.71
N ASP A 507 13.16 -19.19 2.78
CA ASP A 507 12.14 -18.14 2.76
C ASP A 507 12.78 -16.75 2.60
N ALA A 508 13.96 -16.51 3.21
CA ALA A 508 14.73 -15.29 3.02
C ALA A 508 15.24 -15.11 1.58
N ASP A 509 15.75 -16.20 0.98
CA ASP A 509 16.14 -16.23 -0.44
C ASP A 509 14.95 -15.98 -1.38
N ASP A 510 13.78 -16.53 -1.07
CA ASP A 510 12.53 -16.26 -1.80
C ASP A 510 12.14 -14.78 -1.69
N TYR A 511 12.26 -14.16 -0.50
CA TYR A 511 12.03 -12.71 -0.34
C TYR A 511 13.03 -11.86 -1.12
N ARG A 512 14.31 -12.24 -1.13
CA ARG A 512 15.33 -11.60 -1.98
C ARG A 512 14.97 -11.71 -3.45
N ALA A 513 14.63 -12.90 -3.94
CA ALA A 513 14.27 -13.10 -5.34
C ALA A 513 13.08 -12.22 -5.75
N ARG A 514 12.06 -12.10 -4.88
CA ARG A 514 10.91 -11.19 -5.09
C ARG A 514 11.32 -9.72 -5.14
N ALA A 515 12.26 -9.29 -4.32
CA ALA A 515 12.76 -7.91 -4.29
C ALA A 515 13.65 -7.58 -5.49
N GLN A 516 14.49 -8.53 -5.92
CA GLN A 516 15.35 -8.41 -7.09
C GLN A 516 14.53 -8.36 -8.38
N ASP A 517 13.49 -9.20 -8.46
CA ASP A 517 12.59 -9.31 -9.60
C ASP A 517 11.16 -8.89 -9.20
N PRO A 518 10.86 -7.58 -9.03
CA PRO A 518 9.54 -7.10 -8.58
C PRO A 518 8.43 -7.36 -9.62
N LEU A 519 7.17 -7.33 -9.18
CA LEU A 519 6.01 -7.57 -10.05
C LEU A 519 5.95 -6.59 -11.22
N ALA A 520 6.23 -7.08 -12.44
CA ALA A 520 6.27 -6.28 -13.65
C ALA A 520 4.86 -5.97 -14.15
N SER A 521 4.56 -4.70 -14.42
CA SER A 521 3.24 -4.27 -14.90
C SER A 521 3.27 -3.62 -16.28
N SER A 522 2.16 -3.74 -17.02
CA SER A 522 2.00 -3.09 -18.33
C SER A 522 0.54 -2.68 -18.56
N ALA A 523 0.32 -1.42 -18.90
CA ALA A 523 -1.02 -0.86 -19.12
C ALA A 523 -1.40 -0.79 -20.60
N SER A 524 -2.67 -1.05 -20.89
CA SER A 524 -3.21 -0.98 -22.24
C SER A 524 -4.69 -0.58 -22.23
N THR A 525 -5.10 0.32 -23.15
CA THR A 525 -6.51 0.69 -23.31
C THR A 525 -7.31 -0.51 -23.81
N VAL A 526 -8.45 -0.80 -23.18
CA VAL A 526 -9.33 -1.92 -23.56
C VAL A 526 -10.76 -1.45 -23.77
N LYS A 527 -11.45 -2.01 -24.76
CA LYS A 527 -12.88 -1.74 -24.97
C LYS A 527 -13.72 -2.67 -24.10
N VAL A 528 -14.28 -2.15 -23.01
CA VAL A 528 -15.26 -2.88 -22.18
C VAL A 528 -16.68 -2.45 -22.57
N LYS A 529 -17.63 -3.37 -22.59
CA LYS A 529 -18.98 -3.08 -23.07
C LYS A 529 -19.72 -2.17 -22.09
N ALA A 530 -20.16 -1.00 -22.55
CA ALA A 530 -20.90 -0.05 -21.72
C ALA A 530 -22.20 -0.66 -21.14
N PRO A 531 -22.55 -0.36 -19.87
CA PRO A 531 -23.85 -0.74 -19.30
C PRO A 531 -24.98 -0.02 -20.05
N THR A 532 -26.05 -0.74 -20.39
CA THR A 532 -27.22 -0.14 -21.10
C THR A 532 -28.48 -0.26 -20.25
N ALA A 533 -29.22 0.82 -20.06
CA ALA A 533 -30.56 0.76 -19.49
C ALA A 533 -31.56 0.31 -20.57
N LYS A 534 -32.50 -0.58 -20.22
CA LYS A 534 -33.62 -0.99 -21.09
C LYS A 534 -34.87 -1.13 -20.24
N VAL A 535 -35.70 -0.09 -20.24
CA VAL A 535 -36.84 0.00 -19.33
C VAL A 535 -38.12 -0.41 -20.04
N TYR A 536 -38.82 -1.38 -19.46
CA TYR A 536 -40.07 -1.93 -19.94
C TYR A 536 -41.24 -1.51 -19.05
N VAL A 537 -42.46 -1.49 -19.61
CA VAL A 537 -43.69 -1.24 -18.86
C VAL A 537 -44.67 -2.40 -18.96
N PHE A 538 -45.17 -2.84 -17.80
CA PHE A 538 -46.20 -3.88 -17.67
C PHE A 538 -47.41 -3.31 -16.95
N ASP A 539 -48.63 -3.74 -17.27
CA ASP A 539 -49.79 -3.53 -16.42
C ASP A 539 -49.73 -4.45 -15.19
N LYS A 540 -50.31 -4.02 -14.06
CA LYS A 540 -50.27 -4.81 -12.81
C LYS A 540 -51.66 -5.04 -12.23
N GLY A 541 -52.17 -6.25 -12.44
CA GLY A 541 -53.43 -6.73 -11.89
C GLY A 541 -54.64 -6.36 -12.74
N LYS A 542 -55.85 -6.67 -12.24
CA LYS A 542 -57.09 -6.56 -13.02
C LYS A 542 -57.31 -5.13 -13.53
N ALA A 543 -57.56 -5.01 -14.85
CA ALA A 543 -57.85 -3.73 -15.49
C ALA A 543 -58.98 -2.97 -14.74
N PRO A 544 -58.80 -1.67 -14.44
CA PRO A 544 -59.83 -0.88 -13.78
C PRO A 544 -61.05 -0.74 -14.69
N THR A 545 -62.23 -0.43 -14.14
CA THR A 545 -63.43 -0.17 -14.93
C THR A 545 -63.58 1.33 -15.19
N ALA A 546 -63.67 1.75 -16.45
CA ALA A 546 -63.82 3.15 -16.83
C ALA A 546 -65.25 3.65 -16.62
N ARG A 547 -65.39 4.90 -16.14
CA ARG A 547 -66.65 5.64 -16.04
C ARG A 547 -66.43 7.07 -16.55
N PRO A 548 -67.26 7.61 -17.45
CA PRO A 548 -67.08 8.96 -17.99
C PRO A 548 -66.94 10.03 -16.90
N GLY A 549 -65.99 10.96 -17.09
CA GLY A 549 -65.71 12.04 -16.15
C GLY A 549 -65.01 11.66 -14.83
N LYS A 550 -64.88 10.36 -14.50
CA LYS A 550 -64.24 9.89 -13.25
C LYS A 550 -62.74 9.60 -13.45
N VAL A 551 -62.00 9.58 -12.34
CA VAL A 551 -60.58 9.17 -12.31
C VAL A 551 -60.50 7.66 -12.10
N ILE A 552 -59.71 6.99 -12.94
CA ILE A 552 -59.38 5.56 -12.77
C ILE A 552 -57.97 5.41 -12.18
N ARG A 553 -57.72 4.33 -11.44
CA ARG A 553 -56.38 3.97 -10.95
C ARG A 553 -55.81 2.86 -11.83
N ILE A 554 -54.83 3.20 -12.65
CA ILE A 554 -54.05 2.23 -13.41
C ILE A 554 -52.79 1.91 -12.61
N LYS A 555 -52.58 0.64 -12.31
CA LYS A 555 -51.33 0.14 -11.73
C LYS A 555 -50.47 -0.37 -12.89
N ALA A 556 -49.26 0.15 -13.00
CA ALA A 556 -48.24 -0.31 -13.93
C ALA A 556 -46.98 -0.69 -13.15
N ARG A 557 -46.05 -1.39 -13.81
CA ARG A 557 -44.71 -1.70 -13.32
C ARG A 557 -43.70 -1.26 -14.36
N ALA A 558 -42.79 -0.37 -13.97
CA ALA A 558 -41.58 -0.10 -14.75
C ALA A 558 -40.49 -1.06 -14.31
N PHE A 559 -39.81 -1.72 -15.25
CA PHE A 559 -38.79 -2.73 -14.98
C PHE A 559 -37.59 -2.54 -15.90
N ASN A 560 -36.38 -2.46 -15.35
CA ASN A 560 -35.17 -2.34 -16.13
C ASN A 560 -34.59 -3.73 -16.43
N LYS A 561 -34.73 -4.21 -17.67
CA LYS A 561 -34.03 -5.41 -18.21
C LYS A 561 -32.66 -5.08 -18.79
N GLY A 562 -32.20 -3.83 -18.65
CA GLY A 562 -30.88 -3.40 -19.06
C GLY A 562 -29.78 -4.01 -18.19
N THR A 563 -28.54 -3.92 -18.70
CA THR A 563 -27.32 -4.28 -17.95
C THR A 563 -26.79 -3.14 -17.09
N GLY A 564 -27.27 -1.90 -17.32
CA GLY A 564 -26.94 -0.72 -16.52
C GLY A 564 -28.16 -0.14 -15.80
N ALA A 565 -27.92 0.68 -14.78
CA ALA A 565 -28.96 1.44 -14.10
C ALA A 565 -29.63 2.46 -15.05
N SER A 566 -30.93 2.68 -14.90
CA SER A 566 -31.65 3.74 -15.59
C SER A 566 -31.47 5.09 -14.89
N GLY A 567 -31.62 6.18 -15.64
CA GLY A 567 -31.96 7.47 -15.04
C GLY A 567 -33.36 7.45 -14.40
N LYS A 568 -33.88 8.63 -14.06
CA LYS A 568 -35.29 8.78 -13.66
C LYS A 568 -36.19 8.19 -14.76
N VAL A 569 -37.16 7.36 -14.37
CA VAL A 569 -38.06 6.69 -15.32
C VAL A 569 -39.41 7.41 -15.36
N LYS A 570 -39.81 7.87 -16.53
CA LYS A 570 -41.10 8.55 -16.75
C LYS A 570 -42.11 7.55 -17.30
N VAL A 571 -43.02 7.08 -16.45
CA VAL A 571 -44.11 6.19 -16.86
C VAL A 571 -45.34 7.02 -17.21
N CYS A 572 -45.94 6.81 -18.37
CA CYS A 572 -47.09 7.55 -18.85
C CYS A 572 -48.23 6.62 -19.28
N VAL A 573 -49.45 7.17 -19.28
CA VAL A 573 -50.62 6.58 -19.92
C VAL A 573 -51.28 7.58 -20.86
N THR A 574 -51.68 7.09 -22.04
CA THR A 574 -52.41 7.83 -23.07
C THR A 574 -53.57 6.99 -23.59
N GLY A 575 -54.56 7.62 -24.21
CA GLY A 575 -55.71 6.95 -24.81
C GLY A 575 -56.77 7.95 -25.27
N LYS A 576 -57.49 7.65 -26.34
CA LYS A 576 -58.43 8.59 -26.98
C LYS A 576 -59.56 9.06 -26.05
N ASP A 577 -59.96 8.20 -25.11
CA ASP A 577 -61.05 8.46 -24.14
C ASP A 577 -60.54 9.05 -22.81
N LEU A 578 -59.23 9.30 -22.67
CA LEU A 578 -58.64 9.94 -21.49
C LEU A 578 -58.48 11.45 -21.69
N ALA A 579 -58.65 12.22 -20.62
CA ALA A 579 -58.44 13.67 -20.59
C ALA A 579 -56.94 14.01 -20.55
N GLY A 580 -56.25 13.71 -21.65
CA GLY A 580 -54.83 13.96 -21.87
C GLY A 580 -53.89 12.85 -21.36
N LYS A 581 -52.61 12.98 -21.73
CA LYS A 581 -51.51 12.14 -21.24
C LYS A 581 -51.32 12.37 -19.73
N LYS A 582 -51.20 11.31 -18.94
CA LYS A 582 -50.81 11.40 -17.53
C LYS A 582 -49.56 10.60 -17.27
N CYS A 583 -48.57 11.23 -16.65
CA CYS A 583 -47.28 10.62 -16.34
C CYS A 583 -47.00 10.67 -14.85
N ARG A 584 -46.13 9.76 -14.39
CA ARG A 584 -45.49 9.79 -13.09
C ARG A 584 -44.05 9.36 -13.27
N THR A 585 -43.13 10.18 -12.75
CA THR A 585 -41.71 9.84 -12.69
C THR A 585 -41.44 9.00 -11.44
N VAL A 586 -40.60 7.99 -11.56
CA VAL A 586 -39.97 7.30 -10.43
C VAL A 586 -38.46 7.53 -10.48
N GLY A 587 -37.82 7.49 -9.30
CA GLY A 587 -36.36 7.52 -9.22
C GLY A 587 -35.72 6.30 -9.90
N PRO A 588 -34.39 6.32 -10.12
CA PRO A 588 -33.62 5.30 -10.83
C PRO A 588 -34.02 3.84 -10.54
N LEU A 589 -33.85 2.98 -11.57
CA LEU A 589 -33.98 1.54 -11.50
C LEU A 589 -32.63 0.91 -11.83
N GLY A 590 -32.01 0.23 -10.86
CA GLY A 590 -30.85 -0.63 -11.12
C GLY A 590 -31.18 -1.74 -12.13
N ALA A 591 -30.15 -2.37 -12.71
CA ALA A 591 -30.30 -3.52 -13.58
C ALA A 591 -31.12 -4.63 -12.87
N GLY A 592 -32.11 -5.20 -13.56
CA GLY A 592 -33.01 -6.21 -12.98
C GLY A 592 -33.94 -5.70 -11.86
N LYS A 593 -34.08 -4.38 -11.65
CA LYS A 593 -34.98 -3.82 -10.63
C LYS A 593 -36.24 -3.21 -11.25
N PHE A 594 -37.34 -3.22 -10.50
CA PHE A 594 -38.63 -2.64 -10.89
C PHE A 594 -39.17 -1.67 -9.83
N LYS A 595 -40.08 -0.78 -10.25
CA LYS A 595 -40.96 -0.01 -9.35
C LYS A 595 -42.39 -0.07 -9.86
N ASP A 596 -43.33 -0.27 -8.93
CA ASP A 596 -44.75 -0.19 -9.22
C ASP A 596 -45.20 1.28 -9.23
N VAL A 597 -46.00 1.66 -10.23
CA VAL A 597 -46.42 3.04 -10.50
C VAL A 597 -47.93 3.09 -10.61
N ILE A 598 -48.56 3.94 -9.78
CA ILE A 598 -50.00 4.22 -9.88
C ILE A 598 -50.19 5.51 -10.67
N LEU A 599 -50.84 5.38 -11.83
CA LEU A 599 -51.31 6.47 -12.69
C LEU A 599 -52.80 6.72 -12.43
N LYS A 600 -53.19 8.00 -12.42
CA LYS A 600 -54.55 8.45 -12.09
C LYS A 600 -55.19 9.27 -13.24
N PRO A 601 -55.37 8.73 -14.46
CA PRO A 601 -56.01 9.48 -15.53
C PRO A 601 -57.51 9.67 -15.29
N LYS A 602 -58.03 10.79 -15.79
CA LYS A 602 -59.46 11.12 -15.80
C LYS A 602 -60.05 10.71 -17.16
N VAL A 603 -61.15 9.98 -17.17
CA VAL A 603 -61.89 9.64 -18.40
C VAL A 603 -62.63 10.89 -18.88
N LYS A 604 -62.66 11.15 -20.19
CA LYS A 604 -63.42 12.27 -20.76
C LYS A 604 -64.91 12.15 -20.41
N ARG A 605 -65.60 13.28 -20.22
CA ARG A 605 -67.07 13.29 -19.96
C ARG A 605 -67.87 12.78 -21.16
N ASN A 606 -67.41 13.05 -22.38
CA ASN A 606 -68.02 12.62 -23.65
C ASN A 606 -67.50 11.27 -24.18
N ALA A 607 -66.75 10.50 -23.38
CA ALA A 607 -66.35 9.15 -23.76
C ALA A 607 -67.60 8.27 -23.90
N ARG A 608 -67.93 7.85 -25.13
CA ARG A 608 -69.21 7.17 -25.48
C ARG A 608 -69.27 5.73 -24.95
N GLY A 609 -69.59 5.60 -23.66
CA GLY A 609 -69.76 4.33 -22.93
C GLY A 609 -71.19 3.79 -22.84
N VAL A 610 -72.17 4.40 -23.52
CA VAL A 610 -73.62 4.12 -23.33
C VAL A 610 -74.08 2.80 -23.97
N LEU A 611 -73.30 2.21 -24.90
CA LEU A 611 -73.60 0.89 -25.49
C LEU A 611 -72.72 -0.20 -24.87
N SER A 612 -73.34 -1.27 -24.41
CA SER A 612 -72.73 -2.32 -23.58
C SER A 612 -71.59 -3.06 -24.26
N GLY A 613 -70.51 -3.30 -23.51
CA GLY A 613 -69.38 -4.15 -23.94
C GLY A 613 -68.17 -3.41 -24.52
N ARG A 614 -68.26 -2.08 -24.74
CA ARG A 614 -67.12 -1.30 -25.24
C ARG A 614 -65.94 -1.29 -24.26
N LYS A 615 -64.74 -1.55 -24.79
CA LYS A 615 -63.45 -1.35 -24.12
C LYS A 615 -62.79 -0.10 -24.71
N THR A 616 -62.13 0.72 -23.89
CA THR A 616 -61.19 1.74 -24.37
C THR A 616 -59.79 1.16 -24.45
N PHE A 617 -59.02 1.57 -25.45
CA PHE A 617 -57.62 1.20 -25.60
C PHE A 617 -56.75 2.31 -24.99
N VAL A 618 -55.79 1.90 -24.16
CA VAL A 618 -54.79 2.81 -23.59
C VAL A 618 -53.38 2.28 -23.87
N THR A 619 -52.46 3.20 -24.09
CA THR A 619 -51.03 2.91 -24.22
C THR A 619 -50.33 3.35 -22.94
N LEU A 620 -49.71 2.41 -22.24
CA LEU A 620 -48.69 2.65 -21.25
C LEU A 620 -47.34 2.84 -21.95
N THR A 621 -46.52 3.77 -21.47
CA THR A 621 -45.11 3.88 -21.90
C THR A 621 -44.21 4.06 -20.70
N ALA A 622 -42.99 3.52 -20.73
CA ALA A 622 -41.92 3.90 -19.80
C ALA A 622 -40.73 4.41 -20.60
N ALA A 623 -40.12 5.50 -20.12
CA ALA A 623 -39.00 6.15 -20.80
C ALA A 623 -37.87 6.51 -19.83
N THR A 624 -36.62 6.39 -20.29
CA THR A 624 -35.41 6.88 -19.62
C THR A 624 -34.38 7.30 -20.68
N GLY A 625 -33.99 8.58 -20.69
CA GLY A 625 -33.31 9.15 -21.87
C GLY A 625 -34.13 8.89 -23.14
N ASP A 626 -33.45 8.47 -24.21
CA ASP A 626 -34.05 8.08 -25.49
C ASP A 626 -34.65 6.67 -25.51
N ASN A 627 -34.42 5.86 -24.46
CA ASN A 627 -34.97 4.51 -24.37
C ASN A 627 -36.44 4.57 -23.96
N VAL A 628 -37.34 4.14 -24.85
CA VAL A 628 -38.79 4.13 -24.65
C VAL A 628 -39.38 2.76 -24.98
N ASP A 629 -40.16 2.20 -24.05
CA ASP A 629 -41.00 1.02 -24.26
C ASP A 629 -42.49 1.38 -24.17
N GLY A 630 -43.34 0.58 -24.81
CA GLY A 630 -44.78 0.82 -24.90
C GLY A 630 -45.63 -0.46 -24.86
N LEU A 631 -46.63 -0.49 -23.98
CA LEU A 631 -47.62 -1.57 -23.86
C LEU A 631 -49.04 -1.03 -24.12
N GLY A 632 -49.70 -1.58 -25.13
CA GLY A 632 -51.12 -1.33 -25.40
C GLY A 632 -52.02 -2.33 -24.69
N TYR A 633 -53.05 -1.88 -23.95
CA TYR A 633 -54.03 -2.78 -23.35
C TYR A 633 -55.43 -2.16 -23.21
N PHE A 634 -56.43 -3.00 -22.96
CA PHE A 634 -57.85 -2.63 -22.99
C PHE A 634 -58.48 -2.49 -21.60
N ILE A 635 -59.23 -1.41 -21.40
CA ILE A 635 -59.95 -1.06 -20.17
C ILE A 635 -61.46 -1.14 -20.45
N PRO A 636 -62.24 -1.99 -19.74
CA PRO A 636 -63.69 -2.07 -19.92
C PRO A 636 -64.42 -0.85 -19.34
N PHE A 637 -65.47 -0.37 -20.01
CA PHE A 637 -66.41 0.57 -19.39
C PHE A 637 -67.36 -0.14 -18.42
N LYS A 638 -67.68 0.51 -17.29
CA LYS A 638 -68.71 0.03 -16.36
C LYS A 638 -70.06 0.60 -16.81
N ARG A 639 -71.11 -0.22 -16.71
CA ARG A 639 -72.48 0.26 -16.63
C ARG A 639 -72.62 1.26 -15.46
#